data_AF-A0A2G9R649-F1
#
_entry.id   AF-A0A2G9R649-F1
#
_cell.length_a   1.000
_cell.length_b   1.000
_cell.length_c   1.000
_cell.angle_alpha   90.00
_cell.angle_beta   90.00
_cell.angle_gamma   90.00
#
_symmetry.space_group_name_H-M   'P 1'
#
loop_
_entity.id
_entity.type
_entity.pdbx_description
1 polymer ?
#
loop_
_entity_poly.entity_id
_entity_poly.type
_entity_poly.pdbx_seq_one_letter_code
_entity_poly.pdbx_strand_id
1 'polypeptide(L)'
;MRQISLVGAVDEEVGDYFPEFLDMLEESPFLKRTLPWGTHSSLELKSRKESDDGPIMWVRPGEQMIPVADMPKSPFKRKRTTNEIKNLQYLPRASEPREMLFEDRTRAHADHIGQGFERQTTAAVGVLKAVHCGEW
;
A
#
# COMPACT_ATOMS: atom_id res chain seq x y z
N MET A 1 -2.56 -4.46 -2.10
CA MET A 1 -3.83 -3.74 -1.92
C MET A 1 -3.49 -2.27 -1.65
N ARG A 2 -4.18 -1.30 -2.26
CA ARG A 2 -3.98 0.12 -1.90
C ARG A 2 -4.46 0.36 -0.45
N GLN A 3 -4.00 1.43 0.18
CA GLN A 3 -4.49 1.81 1.50
C GLN A 3 -6.00 2.08 1.46
N ILE A 4 -6.67 1.64 2.51
CA ILE A 4 -8.10 1.83 2.70
C ILE A 4 -8.32 2.51 4.05
N SER A 5 -9.06 3.63 4.05
CA SER A 5 -9.46 4.30 5.29
C SER A 5 -10.54 3.49 6.01
N LEU A 6 -10.40 3.40 7.35
CA LEU A 6 -11.34 2.69 8.22
C LEU A 6 -12.38 3.63 8.88
N VAL A 7 -12.15 4.94 8.81
CA VAL A 7 -12.98 5.97 9.46
C VAL A 7 -13.93 6.68 8.49
N GLY A 8 -13.74 6.51 7.19
CA GLY A 8 -14.55 7.12 6.14
C GLY A 8 -13.69 7.50 4.94
N ALA A 9 -14.32 7.74 3.79
CA ALA A 9 -13.61 8.25 2.62
C ALA A 9 -13.28 9.74 2.81
N VAL A 10 -11.99 10.08 2.78
CA VAL A 10 -11.52 11.46 2.65
C VAL A 10 -10.99 11.63 1.22
N ASP A 11 -11.67 12.46 0.43
CA ASP A 11 -11.30 12.82 -0.95
C ASP A 11 -11.10 11.61 -1.90
N GLU A 12 -9.92 11.45 -2.53
CA GLU A 12 -9.61 10.36 -3.48
C GLU A 12 -9.29 8.99 -2.81
N GLU A 13 -9.31 8.91 -1.47
CA GLU A 13 -9.01 7.67 -0.76
C GLU A 13 -10.16 6.64 -0.89
N VAL A 14 -9.78 5.37 -1.01
CA VAL A 14 -10.73 4.25 -0.98
C VAL A 14 -11.02 3.93 0.48
N GLY A 15 -12.28 3.72 0.85
CA GLY A 15 -12.64 3.44 2.24
C GLY A 15 -14.13 3.57 2.52
N ASP A 16 -14.48 3.24 3.76
CA ASP A 16 -15.79 3.47 4.36
C ASP A 16 -15.61 3.52 5.88
N TYR A 17 -16.68 3.71 6.62
CA TYR A 17 -16.68 3.62 8.07
C TYR A 17 -16.90 2.18 8.53
N PHE A 18 -15.90 1.59 9.20
CA PHE A 18 -15.92 0.20 9.68
C PHE A 18 -15.92 0.14 11.22
N PRO A 19 -17.06 0.41 11.89
CA PRO A 19 -17.11 0.55 13.34
C PRO A 19 -16.68 -0.72 14.07
N GLU A 20 -17.06 -1.91 13.57
CA GLU A 20 -16.73 -3.18 14.21
C GLU A 20 -15.22 -3.42 14.23
N PHE A 21 -14.51 -2.98 13.19
CA PHE A 21 -13.05 -3.10 13.13
C PHE A 21 -12.38 -2.09 14.07
N LEU A 22 -12.90 -0.86 14.14
CA LEU A 22 -12.41 0.16 15.08
C LEU A 22 -12.61 -0.28 16.53
N ASP A 23 -13.78 -0.85 16.86
CA ASP A 23 -14.07 -1.38 18.18
C ASP A 23 -13.08 -2.49 18.56
N MET A 24 -12.74 -3.39 17.63
CA MET A 24 -11.71 -4.42 17.83
C MET A 24 -10.32 -3.81 18.11
N LEU A 25 -9.93 -2.73 17.42
CA LEU A 25 -8.66 -2.06 17.70
C LEU A 25 -8.66 -1.46 19.13
N GLU A 26 -9.78 -0.90 19.56
CA GLU A 26 -9.96 -0.32 20.89
C GLU A 26 -9.96 -1.35 22.05
N GLU A 27 -10.11 -2.64 21.76
CA GLU A 27 -9.92 -3.70 22.76
C GLU A 27 -8.48 -3.76 23.28
N SER A 28 -7.50 -3.32 22.47
CA SER A 28 -6.12 -3.22 22.91
C SER A 28 -5.93 -2.04 23.87
N PRO A 29 -5.41 -2.25 25.09
CA PRO A 29 -5.20 -1.17 26.06
C PRO A 29 -4.18 -0.13 25.60
N PHE A 30 -3.31 -0.49 24.65
CA PHE A 30 -2.37 0.41 24.02
C PHE A 30 -3.05 1.28 22.97
N LEU A 31 -3.72 0.64 22.00
CA LEU A 31 -4.35 1.35 20.88
C LEU A 31 -5.48 2.27 21.34
N LYS A 32 -6.26 1.83 22.34
CA LYS A 32 -7.31 2.68 22.95
C LYS A 32 -6.80 4.05 23.41
N ARG A 33 -5.53 4.15 23.82
CA ARG A 33 -4.94 5.42 24.27
C ARG A 33 -4.29 6.21 23.14
N THR A 34 -3.79 5.52 22.10
CA THR A 34 -2.97 6.12 21.04
C THR A 34 -3.68 6.31 19.70
N LEU A 35 -4.91 5.81 19.55
CA LEU A 35 -5.77 6.13 18.40
C LEU A 35 -6.03 7.65 18.33
N PRO A 36 -6.45 8.19 17.17
CA PRO A 36 -6.67 9.64 17.00
C PRO A 36 -7.68 10.26 17.97
N TRP A 37 -8.59 9.47 18.52
CA TRP A 37 -9.56 9.87 19.56
C TRP A 37 -9.23 9.30 20.96
N GLY A 38 -8.04 8.73 21.12
CA GLY A 38 -7.55 8.19 22.39
C GLY A 38 -7.05 9.29 23.31
N THR A 39 -6.85 8.96 24.60
CA THR A 39 -6.48 9.93 25.64
C THR A 39 -5.11 10.58 25.47
N HIS A 40 -4.23 10.06 24.61
CA HIS A 40 -2.93 10.67 24.30
C HIS A 40 -2.97 11.52 23.01
N SER A 41 -4.10 11.58 22.32
CA SER A 41 -4.29 12.47 21.18
C SER A 41 -4.52 13.90 21.67
N SER A 42 -4.03 14.88 20.90
CA SER A 42 -4.40 16.29 21.06
C SER A 42 -5.64 16.66 20.25
N LEU A 43 -6.21 15.75 19.48
CA LEU A 43 -7.42 15.98 18.70
C LEU A 43 -8.66 15.89 19.58
N GLU A 44 -9.57 16.85 19.40
CA GLU A 44 -10.88 16.89 20.04
C GLU A 44 -11.94 16.60 18.97
N LEU A 45 -12.27 15.32 18.78
CA LEU A 45 -13.21 14.85 17.76
C LEU A 45 -14.60 14.58 18.36
N LYS A 46 -15.68 14.94 17.66
CA LYS A 46 -17.05 14.56 18.09
C LYS A 46 -17.39 13.13 17.67
N SER A 47 -16.77 12.67 16.59
CA SER A 47 -16.97 11.35 16.01
C SER A 47 -15.68 10.82 15.40
N ARG A 48 -15.52 9.48 15.43
CA ARG A 48 -14.39 8.77 14.81
C ARG A 48 -14.28 9.08 13.30
N LYS A 49 -15.41 9.36 12.65
CA LYS A 49 -15.49 9.69 11.21
C LYS A 49 -14.86 11.02 10.82
N GLU A 50 -14.62 11.89 11.79
CA GLU A 50 -14.06 13.22 11.57
C GLU A 50 -12.53 13.20 11.62
N SER A 51 -11.91 12.01 11.79
CA SER A 51 -10.46 11.89 11.84
C SER A 51 -9.86 11.81 10.44
N ASP A 52 -8.94 12.73 10.13
CA ASP A 52 -8.06 12.66 8.95
C ASP A 52 -6.75 11.90 9.23
N ASP A 53 -6.51 11.51 10.49
CA ASP A 53 -5.29 10.82 10.94
C ASP A 53 -5.39 9.28 10.82
N GLY A 54 -6.47 8.78 10.20
CA GLY A 54 -6.78 7.36 10.03
C GLY A 54 -7.69 6.79 11.14
N PRO A 55 -7.65 5.48 11.42
CA PRO A 55 -6.70 4.49 10.89
C PRO A 55 -6.93 4.12 9.41
N ILE A 56 -5.83 3.75 8.74
CA ILE A 56 -5.84 3.16 7.40
C ILE A 56 -5.30 1.72 7.44
N MET A 57 -5.76 0.86 6.54
CA MET A 57 -5.33 -0.53 6.40
C MET A 57 -4.84 -0.81 4.98
N TRP A 58 -3.72 -1.53 4.84
CA TRP A 58 -3.25 -2.01 3.55
C TRP A 58 -2.55 -3.36 3.69
N VAL A 59 -2.35 -4.04 2.56
CA VAL A 59 -1.65 -5.33 2.50
C VAL A 59 -0.55 -5.26 1.47
N ARG A 60 0.65 -5.66 1.90
CA ARG A 60 1.86 -5.79 1.08
C ARG A 60 2.18 -7.27 0.81
N PRO A 61 2.44 -7.66 -0.45
CA PRO A 61 2.80 -9.05 -0.78
C PRO A 61 4.25 -9.43 -0.42
N GLY A 62 5.12 -8.45 -0.11
CA GLY A 62 6.54 -8.68 0.16
C GLY A 62 7.41 -8.68 -1.10
N GLU A 63 8.69 -8.42 -0.89
CA GLU A 63 9.70 -8.38 -1.96
C GLU A 63 9.89 -9.76 -2.59
N GLN A 64 9.93 -9.81 -3.93
CA GLN A 64 10.04 -11.07 -4.66
C GLN A 64 10.54 -10.89 -6.08
N MET A 65 11.06 -11.96 -6.68
CA MET A 65 11.35 -12.03 -8.11
C MET A 65 10.09 -12.45 -8.87
N ILE A 66 9.64 -11.63 -9.82
CA ILE A 66 8.46 -11.89 -10.65
C ILE A 66 8.91 -12.40 -12.03
N PRO A 67 8.44 -13.57 -12.50
CA PRO A 67 8.76 -14.06 -13.83
C PRO A 67 8.17 -13.15 -14.92
N VAL A 68 8.99 -12.84 -15.93
CA VAL A 68 8.62 -11.93 -17.04
C VAL A 68 7.96 -12.69 -18.20
N ALA A 69 8.00 -14.03 -18.19
CA ALA A 69 7.43 -14.87 -19.25
C ALA A 69 5.89 -14.72 -19.39
N ASP A 70 5.20 -14.37 -18.30
CA ASP A 70 3.74 -14.20 -18.27
C ASP A 70 3.29 -12.74 -18.48
N MET A 71 4.21 -11.81 -18.73
CA MET A 71 3.86 -10.42 -19.05
C MET A 71 3.39 -10.34 -20.52
N PRO A 72 2.11 -10.01 -20.80
CA PRO A 72 1.65 -9.87 -22.17
C PRO A 72 2.46 -8.76 -22.84
N LYS A 73 3.16 -9.09 -23.93
CA LYS A 73 3.82 -8.09 -24.77
C LYS A 73 2.73 -7.08 -25.20
N SER A 74 2.96 -5.79 -24.94
CA SER A 74 2.05 -4.70 -25.30
C SER A 74 1.40 -4.95 -26.67
N PRO A 75 0.06 -4.77 -26.81
CA PRO A 75 -0.67 -5.02 -28.05
C PRO A 75 -0.21 -4.10 -29.20
N PHE A 76 0.53 -3.02 -28.90
CA PHE A 76 1.16 -2.16 -29.90
C PHE A 76 2.52 -2.72 -30.38
N LYS A 77 2.55 -3.96 -30.84
CA LYS A 77 3.68 -4.41 -31.68
C LYS A 77 3.51 -3.83 -33.08
N ARG A 78 4.30 -2.79 -33.41
CA ARG A 78 4.57 -2.39 -34.79
C ARG A 78 4.88 -3.65 -35.62
N LYS A 79 4.12 -3.89 -36.70
CA LYS A 79 4.36 -4.97 -37.68
C LYS A 79 5.82 -4.92 -38.13
N ARG A 80 6.65 -5.86 -37.65
CA ARG A 80 8.00 -6.06 -38.17
C ARG A 80 7.87 -6.84 -39.49
N THR A 81 8.35 -6.24 -40.57
CA THR A 81 8.51 -6.90 -41.86
C THR A 81 9.44 -8.11 -41.70
N THR A 82 8.97 -9.27 -42.15
CA THR A 82 9.64 -10.57 -42.00
C THR A 82 10.86 -10.64 -42.91
N ASN A 83 12.04 -10.49 -42.32
CA ASN A 83 13.30 -10.88 -42.96
C ASN A 83 13.97 -11.92 -42.05
N GLU A 84 13.81 -13.19 -42.40
CA GLU A 84 14.23 -14.35 -41.59
C GLU A 84 15.74 -14.37 -41.33
N ILE A 85 16.54 -13.77 -42.23
CA ILE A 85 17.99 -13.62 -42.08
C ILE A 85 18.34 -12.61 -40.96
N LYS A 86 17.52 -11.57 -40.73
CA LYS A 86 17.72 -10.68 -39.56
C LYS A 86 17.37 -11.39 -38.26
N ASN A 87 16.41 -12.32 -38.26
CA ASN A 87 16.02 -13.06 -37.06
C ASN A 87 17.13 -14.02 -36.56
N LEU A 88 18.02 -14.50 -37.42
CA LEU A 88 19.19 -15.29 -37.00
C LEU A 88 20.29 -14.44 -36.33
N GLN A 89 20.42 -13.15 -36.67
CA GLN A 89 21.25 -12.21 -35.92
C GLN A 89 20.63 -11.80 -34.57
N TYR A 90 19.32 -12.00 -34.42
CA TYR A 90 18.58 -11.91 -33.15
C TYR A 90 18.30 -13.32 -32.62
N LEU A 91 19.32 -14.15 -32.42
CA LEU A 91 19.20 -15.25 -31.47
C LEU A 91 18.54 -14.67 -30.20
N PRO A 92 17.43 -15.24 -29.69
CA PRO A 92 16.81 -14.76 -28.47
C PRO A 92 17.87 -14.81 -27.40
N ARG A 93 18.35 -13.65 -26.97
CA ARG A 93 19.48 -13.54 -26.06
C ARG A 93 19.15 -14.37 -24.82
N ALA A 94 19.91 -15.43 -24.60
CA ALA A 94 19.92 -16.16 -23.33
C ALA A 94 20.34 -15.25 -22.14
N SER A 95 20.72 -13.99 -22.42
CA SER A 95 21.11 -12.98 -21.45
C SER A 95 20.02 -11.97 -21.08
N GLU A 96 18.79 -12.05 -21.61
CA GLU A 96 17.71 -11.17 -21.13
C GLU A 96 17.16 -11.70 -19.78
N PRO A 97 17.07 -10.86 -18.73
CA PRO A 97 16.54 -11.27 -17.42
C PRO A 97 15.12 -11.80 -17.56
N ARG A 98 14.92 -13.06 -17.14
CA ARG A 98 13.61 -13.73 -17.17
C ARG A 98 12.77 -13.44 -15.93
N GLU A 99 13.33 -12.69 -14.99
CA GLU A 99 12.73 -12.32 -13.73
C GLU A 99 13.05 -10.85 -13.46
N MET A 100 12.11 -10.16 -12.83
CA MET A 100 12.23 -8.77 -12.40
C MET A 100 12.04 -8.70 -10.89
N LEU A 101 12.93 -8.01 -10.18
CA LEU A 101 12.75 -7.75 -8.76
C LEU A 101 11.56 -6.79 -8.56
N PHE A 102 10.55 -7.25 -7.81
CA PHE A 102 9.51 -6.40 -7.27
C PHE A 102 9.97 -5.88 -5.90
N GLU A 103 10.39 -4.62 -5.87
CA GLU A 103 10.73 -3.93 -4.63
C GLU A 103 9.45 -3.48 -3.91
N ASP A 104 9.27 -3.97 -2.69
CA ASP A 104 8.15 -3.66 -1.80
C ASP A 104 8.65 -2.80 -0.64
N ARG A 105 8.93 -1.52 -0.95
CA ARG A 105 9.55 -0.57 -0.01
C ARG A 105 8.80 0.74 0.05
N THR A 106 8.76 1.32 1.25
CA THR A 106 8.41 2.72 1.47
C THR A 106 9.70 3.52 1.63
N ARG A 107 9.85 4.63 0.89
CA ARG A 107 11.04 5.50 0.98
C ARG A 107 11.10 6.17 2.36
N ALA A 108 12.29 6.59 2.77
CA ALA A 108 12.46 7.37 4.00
C ALA A 108 11.62 8.65 3.97
N HIS A 109 10.85 8.86 5.03
CA HIS A 109 10.01 10.03 5.25
C HIS A 109 9.78 10.23 6.75
N ALA A 110 9.20 11.36 7.12
CA ALA A 110 8.60 11.58 8.42
C ALA A 110 7.09 11.80 8.24
N ASP A 111 6.30 11.40 9.21
CA ASP A 111 4.85 11.59 9.22
C ASP A 111 4.50 12.98 9.70
N HIS A 112 3.49 13.58 9.08
CA HIS A 112 3.08 14.93 9.41
C HIS A 112 1.58 15.12 9.26
N ILE A 113 1.05 16.04 10.05
CA ILE A 113 -0.30 16.61 9.89
C ILE A 113 -0.20 18.02 9.28
N GLY A 114 -1.28 18.49 8.68
CA GLY A 114 -1.38 19.81 8.05
C GLY A 114 -0.67 19.91 6.69
N GLN A 115 -0.85 21.04 6.01
CA GLN A 115 -0.25 21.30 4.69
C GLN A 115 0.61 22.57 4.69
N GLY A 116 1.62 22.61 3.81
CA GLY A 116 2.47 23.79 3.62
C GLY A 116 3.25 24.20 4.87
N PHE A 117 3.05 25.44 5.32
CA PHE A 117 3.75 26.03 6.47
C PHE A 117 3.21 25.57 7.83
N GLU A 118 2.01 24.98 7.88
CA GLU A 118 1.39 24.46 9.11
C GLU A 118 1.78 23.01 9.39
N ARG A 119 2.72 22.47 8.61
CA ARG A 119 3.14 21.07 8.72
C ARG A 119 3.81 20.82 10.07
N GLN A 120 3.24 19.91 10.85
CA GLN A 120 3.78 19.48 12.13
C GLN A 120 4.10 17.99 12.08
N THR A 121 5.22 17.56 12.66
CA THR A 121 5.55 16.14 12.76
C THR A 121 4.54 15.45 13.68
N THR A 122 4.04 14.29 13.27
CA THR A 122 3.11 13.49 14.08
C THR A 122 3.71 12.13 14.40
N ALA A 123 3.18 11.49 15.44
CA ALA A 123 3.54 10.12 15.77
C ALA A 123 2.81 9.14 14.84
N ALA A 124 3.47 8.05 14.46
CA ALA A 124 2.84 6.94 13.75
C ALA A 124 2.76 5.72 14.66
N VAL A 125 1.59 5.09 14.69
CA VAL A 125 1.34 3.83 15.40
C VAL A 125 0.93 2.78 14.39
N GLY A 126 1.69 1.70 14.32
CA GLY A 126 1.47 0.61 13.38
C GLY A 126 1.08 -0.69 14.07
N VAL A 127 0.13 -1.41 13.47
CA VAL A 127 -0.22 -2.79 13.84
C VAL A 127 0.12 -3.69 12.66
N LEU A 128 0.92 -4.73 12.90
CA LEU A 128 1.33 -5.67 11.86
C LEU A 128 0.68 -7.04 12.09
N LYS A 129 0.03 -7.56 11.06
CA LYS A 129 -0.50 -8.92 11.02
C LYS A 129 -0.02 -9.61 9.75
N ALA A 130 0.60 -10.78 9.90
CA ALA A 130 1.02 -11.56 8.75
C ALA A 130 -0.19 -12.11 7.97
N VAL A 131 -0.07 -12.19 6.64
CA VAL A 131 -1.07 -12.87 5.81
C VAL A 131 -0.86 -14.37 5.97
N HIS A 132 -1.92 -15.09 6.33
CA HIS A 132 -1.92 -16.54 6.46
C HIS A 132 -3.04 -17.13 5.60
N CYS A 133 -2.80 -18.27 4.95
CA CYS A 133 -3.77 -19.00 4.15
C CYS A 133 -3.98 -20.40 4.74
N GLY A 134 -5.22 -20.84 4.90
CA GLY A 134 -5.59 -22.14 5.48
C GLY A 134 -6.24 -22.02 6.87
N GLU A 135 -6.89 -23.11 7.31
CA GLU A 135 -7.50 -23.21 8.64
C GLU A 135 -6.50 -23.67 9.71
N TRP A 136 -6.80 -23.33 10.96
CA TRP A 136 -6.06 -23.74 12.16
C TRP A 136 -6.54 -25.10 12.68
#